data_AF-A0A136KUI9-F1
#
_entry.id   AF-A0A136KUI9-F1
#
_cell.length_a   1.000
_cell.length_b   1.000
_cell.length_c   1.000
_cell.angle_alpha   90.00
_cell.angle_beta   90.00
_cell.angle_gamma   90.00
#
_symmetry.space_group_name_H-M   'P 1'
#
loop_
_entity.id
_entity.type
_entity.pdbx_description
1 polymer ?
#
loop_
_entity_poly.entity_id
_entity_poly.type
_entity_poly.pdbx_seq_one_letter_code
_entity_poly.pdbx_strand_id
1 'polypeptide(L)'
;MIGWGYVDATNENASFLTSAGRVNYFIYRDPRDLLISQVFFATDMHEEHGMHDFYNSLPNFNERLKVAITGIDKDNLKMVSVKQRYEGVFGWLEQKNVMCIRFEDLINNRDITLNKMLDEVEKTGYKIPTSREKCLSVLVEAIQPKKSHTFRSGKTGGWKEYFTEEHKKLFKDVAGDLLIKLSYEKNNGW
;
A
#
# COMPACT_ATOMS: atom_id res chain seq x y z
N MET A 1 14.29 16.86 0.36
CA MET A 1 12.87 17.18 0.09
C MET A 1 12.15 15.86 -0.07
N ILE A 2 11.22 15.51 0.82
CA ILE A 2 10.39 14.31 0.64
C ILE A 2 9.29 14.69 -0.35
N GLY A 3 9.35 14.14 -1.57
CA GLY A 3 8.36 14.38 -2.62
C GLY A 3 7.17 13.42 -2.51
N TRP A 4 6.20 13.60 -3.40
CA TRP A 4 5.11 12.65 -3.59
C TRP A 4 5.66 11.35 -4.17
N GLY A 5 5.44 10.22 -3.48
CA GLY A 5 5.90 8.91 -3.94
C GLY A 5 6.22 7.95 -2.80
N TYR A 6 6.88 6.84 -3.13
CA TYR A 6 7.41 5.91 -2.14
C TYR A 6 8.60 6.55 -1.44
N VAL A 7 8.59 6.54 -0.11
CA VAL A 7 9.74 6.96 0.70
C VAL A 7 10.48 5.69 1.08
N ASP A 8 11.68 5.49 0.55
CA ASP A 8 12.49 4.32 0.87
C ASP A 8 13.03 4.40 2.30
N ALA A 9 13.20 3.25 2.94
CA ALA A 9 13.76 3.14 4.29
C ALA A 9 15.31 3.23 4.28
N THR A 10 15.86 4.25 3.61
CA THR A 10 17.29 4.52 3.63
C THR A 10 17.75 4.84 5.06
N ASN A 11 19.05 4.68 5.35
CA ASN A 11 19.59 5.03 6.68
C ASN A 11 19.29 6.48 7.07
N GLU A 12 19.36 7.41 6.11
CA GLU A 12 19.02 8.83 6.32
C GLU A 12 17.53 9.00 6.66
N ASN A 13 16.63 8.45 5.84
CA ASN A 13 15.20 8.56 6.05
C ASN A 13 14.78 7.90 7.36
N ALA A 14 15.27 6.70 7.64
CA ALA A 14 15.00 5.98 8.87
C ALA A 14 15.49 6.79 10.08
N SER A 15 16.76 7.25 10.08
CA SER A 15 17.31 8.04 11.19
C SER A 15 16.52 9.33 11.44
N PHE A 16 16.09 10.03 10.39
CA PHE A 16 15.35 11.29 10.53
C PHE A 16 13.91 11.05 11.00
N LEU A 17 13.17 10.19 10.29
CA LEU A 17 11.75 9.96 10.55
C LEU A 17 11.53 9.27 11.89
N THR A 18 12.40 8.34 12.29
CA THR A 18 12.27 7.58 13.54
C THR A 18 12.88 8.24 14.78
N SER A 19 13.32 9.50 14.65
CA SER A 19 13.85 10.29 15.77
C SER A 19 12.81 10.52 16.89
N ALA A 20 13.31 10.80 18.10
CA ALA A 20 12.47 11.00 19.28
C ALA A 20 11.41 12.10 19.09
N GLY A 21 10.23 11.89 19.68
CA GLY A 21 9.11 12.84 19.58
C GLY A 21 8.30 12.74 18.28
N ARG A 22 8.55 11.71 17.46
CA ARG A 22 7.78 11.42 16.23
C ARG A 22 7.04 10.11 16.35
N VAL A 23 5.92 10.03 15.64
CA VAL A 23 5.15 8.79 15.42
C VAL A 23 5.06 8.58 13.93
N ASN A 24 5.42 7.40 13.47
CA ASN A 24 5.43 7.07 12.05
C ASN A 24 4.57 5.83 11.82
N TYR A 25 3.69 5.93 10.83
CA TYR A 25 2.86 4.83 10.38
C TYR A 25 3.31 4.42 8.99
N PHE A 26 3.69 3.16 8.83
CA PHE A 26 3.93 2.57 7.51
C PHE A 26 2.71 1.76 7.12
N ILE A 27 1.89 2.32 6.24
CA ILE A 27 0.67 1.68 5.75
C ILE A 27 1.00 0.94 4.45
N TYR A 28 0.74 -0.37 4.44
CA TYR A 28 0.90 -1.20 3.25
C TYR A 28 -0.38 -1.99 2.97
N ARG A 29 -0.54 -2.43 1.74
CA ARG A 29 -1.73 -3.16 1.25
C ARG A 29 -1.30 -4.48 0.64
N ASP A 30 -2.22 -5.45 0.55
CA ASP A 30 -2.02 -6.67 -0.22
C ASP A 30 -1.54 -6.27 -1.62
N PRO A 31 -0.31 -6.65 -2.03
CA PRO A 31 0.24 -6.28 -3.32
C PRO A 31 -0.68 -6.67 -4.49
N ARG A 32 -1.47 -7.73 -4.35
CA ARG A 32 -2.41 -8.17 -5.39
C ARG A 32 -3.55 -7.16 -5.56
N ASP A 33 -4.15 -6.69 -4.46
CA ASP A 33 -5.17 -5.64 -4.51
C ASP A 33 -4.59 -4.28 -4.94
N LEU A 34 -3.35 -3.98 -4.54
CA LEU A 34 -2.65 -2.77 -4.95
C LEU A 34 -2.52 -2.71 -6.48
N LEU A 35 -2.09 -3.80 -7.12
CA LEU A 35 -1.91 -3.85 -8.57
C LEU A 35 -3.24 -3.65 -9.32
N ILE A 36 -4.31 -4.30 -8.86
CA ILE A 36 -5.65 -4.09 -9.42
C ILE A 36 -6.05 -2.62 -9.29
N SER A 37 -5.89 -2.05 -8.10
CA SER A 37 -6.22 -0.64 -7.85
C SER A 37 -5.41 0.30 -8.73
N GLN A 38 -4.13 0.03 -8.96
CA GLN A 38 -3.26 0.83 -9.80
C GLN A 38 -3.69 0.78 -11.27
N VAL A 39 -3.99 -0.41 -11.82
CA VAL A 39 -4.41 -0.54 -13.22
C VAL A 39 -5.68 0.28 -13.45
N PHE A 40 -6.70 0.11 -12.60
CA PHE A 40 -7.94 0.90 -12.71
C PHE A 40 -7.72 2.40 -12.50
N PHE A 41 -6.86 2.79 -11.57
CA PHE A 41 -6.57 4.21 -11.35
C PHE A 41 -5.92 4.83 -12.59
N ALA A 42 -4.93 4.15 -13.15
CA ALA A 42 -4.20 4.61 -14.32
C ALA A 42 -5.05 4.61 -15.59
N THR A 43 -6.04 3.72 -15.74
CA THR A 43 -6.86 3.65 -16.96
C THR A 43 -8.16 4.44 -16.89
N ASP A 44 -8.84 4.45 -15.74
CA ASP A 44 -10.24 4.88 -15.65
C ASP A 44 -10.44 6.13 -14.79
N MET A 45 -9.44 6.52 -13.99
CA MET A 45 -9.60 7.59 -12.98
C MET A 45 -8.63 8.76 -13.16
N HIS A 46 -7.48 8.55 -13.81
CA HIS A 46 -6.43 9.56 -13.90
C HIS A 46 -5.72 9.50 -15.26
N GLU A 47 -6.25 10.26 -16.23
CA GLU A 47 -5.73 10.30 -17.60
C GLU A 47 -4.29 10.82 -17.69
N GLU A 48 -3.87 11.70 -16.76
CA GLU A 48 -2.50 12.21 -16.69
C GLU A 48 -1.51 11.20 -16.04
N HIS A 49 -1.94 9.97 -15.75
CA HIS A 49 -1.05 8.98 -15.16
C HIS A 49 -0.03 8.52 -16.20
N GLY A 50 1.26 8.44 -15.85
CA GLY A 50 2.32 8.14 -16.82
C GLY A 50 2.20 6.79 -17.57
N MET A 51 1.37 5.87 -17.05
CA MET A 51 1.02 4.59 -17.70
C MET A 51 -0.32 4.60 -18.46
N HIS A 52 -1.07 5.70 -18.47
CA HIS A 52 -2.46 5.75 -18.98
C HIS A 52 -2.54 5.30 -20.44
N ASP A 53 -1.85 6.01 -21.33
CA ASP A 53 -1.84 5.72 -22.77
C ASP A 53 -1.34 4.29 -23.04
N PHE A 54 -0.27 3.89 -22.37
CA PHE A 54 0.29 2.56 -22.55
C PHE A 54 -0.68 1.46 -22.11
N TYR A 55 -1.28 1.56 -20.92
CA TYR A 55 -2.26 0.56 -20.49
C TYR A 55 -3.49 0.54 -21.39
N ASN A 56 -3.96 1.69 -21.87
CA ASN A 56 -5.08 1.75 -22.80
C ASN A 56 -4.75 1.24 -24.21
N SER A 57 -3.47 1.21 -24.60
CA SER A 57 -3.02 0.55 -25.83
C SER A 57 -3.03 -0.99 -25.75
N LEU A 58 -3.04 -1.56 -24.54
CA LEU A 58 -3.10 -3.00 -24.33
C LEU A 58 -4.54 -3.53 -24.52
N PRO A 59 -4.69 -4.75 -25.05
CA PRO A 59 -5.98 -5.23 -25.56
C PRO A 59 -7.05 -5.46 -24.48
N ASN A 60 -6.64 -5.71 -23.23
CA ASN A 60 -7.57 -5.99 -22.14
C ASN A 60 -6.90 -5.83 -20.76
N PHE A 61 -7.70 -5.95 -19.70
CA PHE A 61 -7.26 -5.86 -18.31
C PHE A 61 -6.19 -6.91 -17.94
N ASN A 62 -6.27 -8.13 -18.48
CA ASN A 62 -5.30 -9.18 -18.16
C ASN A 62 -3.89 -8.78 -18.58
N GLU A 63 -3.72 -8.25 -19.79
CA GLU A 63 -2.41 -7.79 -20.27
C GLU A 63 -1.89 -6.58 -19.48
N ARG A 64 -2.78 -5.67 -19.07
CA ARG A 64 -2.42 -4.55 -18.19
C ARG A 64 -1.92 -5.04 -16.82
N LEU A 65 -2.59 -6.04 -16.25
CA LEU A 65 -2.20 -6.63 -14.98
C LEU A 65 -0.86 -7.36 -15.07
N LYS A 66 -0.58 -8.08 -16.16
CA LYS A 66 0.74 -8.70 -16.39
C LYS A 66 1.85 -7.66 -16.34
N VAL A 67 1.68 -6.53 -17.04
CA VAL A 67 2.65 -5.41 -17.00
C VAL A 67 2.75 -4.80 -15.60
N ALA A 68 1.64 -4.65 -14.89
CA ALA A 68 1.65 -4.14 -13.52
C ALA A 68 2.48 -5.06 -12.57
N ILE A 69 2.41 -6.38 -12.78
CA ILE A 69 3.20 -7.37 -12.03
C ILE A 69 4.68 -7.30 -12.41
N THR A 70 5.00 -7.39 -13.71
CA THR A 70 6.38 -7.51 -14.20
C THR A 70 7.15 -6.20 -14.21
N GLY A 71 6.44 -5.07 -14.27
CA GLY A 71 7.03 -3.81 -14.68
C GLY A 71 7.20 -3.73 -16.20
N ILE A 72 7.74 -2.60 -16.64
CA ILE A 72 8.13 -2.30 -18.03
C ILE A 72 9.39 -1.44 -18.04
N ASP A 73 10.25 -1.65 -19.03
CA ASP A 73 11.36 -0.77 -19.37
C ASP A 73 11.44 -0.70 -20.90
N LYS A 74 10.72 0.25 -21.51
CA LYS A 74 10.60 0.38 -22.98
C LYS A 74 10.28 1.83 -23.39
N ASP A 75 10.93 2.34 -24.42
CA ASP A 75 10.61 3.63 -25.08
C ASP A 75 10.43 4.80 -24.08
N ASN A 76 11.36 4.93 -23.11
CA ASN A 76 11.34 5.89 -22.00
C ASN A 76 10.24 5.69 -20.94
N LEU A 77 9.37 4.69 -21.11
CA LEU A 77 8.42 4.27 -20.09
C LEU A 77 9.07 3.24 -19.18
N LYS A 78 9.29 3.63 -17.92
CA LYS A 78 9.87 2.77 -16.91
C LYS A 78 8.97 2.63 -15.70
N MET A 79 8.67 1.39 -15.36
CA MET A 79 7.97 1.02 -14.14
C MET A 79 8.58 -0.27 -13.62
N VAL A 80 9.06 -0.24 -12.38
CA VAL A 80 9.65 -1.43 -11.77
C VAL A 80 8.59 -2.50 -11.45
N SER A 81 9.03 -3.74 -11.35
CA SER A 81 8.19 -4.89 -10.99
C SER A 81 7.56 -4.74 -9.61
N VAL A 82 6.50 -5.52 -9.32
CA VAL A 82 5.86 -5.51 -8.00
C VAL A 82 6.86 -5.82 -6.87
N LYS A 83 7.82 -6.71 -7.09
CA LYS A 83 8.84 -7.03 -6.09
C LYS A 83 9.70 -5.81 -5.76
N GLN A 84 10.24 -5.18 -6.80
CA GLN A 84 11.15 -4.04 -6.68
C GLN A 84 10.49 -2.81 -6.03
N ARG A 85 9.18 -2.61 -6.22
CA ARG A 85 8.45 -1.54 -5.51
C ARG A 85 8.46 -1.71 -4.00
N TYR A 86 8.45 -2.95 -3.53
CA TYR A 86 8.42 -3.27 -2.12
C TYR A 86 9.84 -3.39 -1.53
N GLU A 87 10.86 -3.70 -2.32
CA GLU A 87 12.26 -3.78 -1.86
C GLU A 87 12.72 -2.49 -1.16
N GLY A 88 12.38 -1.31 -1.70
CA GLY A 88 12.78 -0.02 -1.11
C GLY A 88 12.05 0.34 0.20
N VAL A 89 10.82 -0.15 0.38
CA VAL A 89 9.98 0.16 1.54
C VAL A 89 9.97 -0.93 2.61
N PHE A 90 10.49 -2.13 2.30
CA PHE A 90 10.58 -3.24 3.25
C PHE A 90 11.41 -2.92 4.49
N GLY A 91 12.42 -2.06 4.36
CA GLY A 91 13.18 -1.62 5.53
C GLY A 91 12.32 -0.95 6.60
N TRP A 92 11.12 -0.43 6.27
CA TRP A 92 10.18 0.10 7.26
C TRP A 92 9.59 -0.97 8.17
N LEU A 93 9.44 -2.21 7.68
CA LEU A 93 8.96 -3.34 8.48
C LEU A 93 9.90 -3.70 9.63
N GLU A 94 11.17 -3.29 9.51
CA GLU A 94 12.24 -3.60 10.46
C GLU A 94 12.48 -2.46 11.47
N GLN A 95 11.86 -1.29 11.26
CA GLN A 95 12.08 -0.13 12.12
C GLN A 95 11.22 -0.20 13.39
N LYS A 96 11.87 -0.27 14.56
CA LYS A 96 11.20 -0.37 15.87
C LYS A 96 10.24 0.78 16.18
N ASN A 97 10.56 1.99 15.71
CA ASN A 97 9.76 3.20 15.96
C ASN A 97 8.78 3.52 14.81
N VAL A 98 8.44 2.50 14.01
CA VAL A 98 7.45 2.60 12.94
C VAL A 98 6.38 1.56 13.18
N MET A 99 5.14 2.03 13.34
CA MET A 99 4.00 1.15 13.41
C MET A 99 3.58 0.76 12.00
N CYS A 100 3.75 -0.52 11.68
CA CYS A 100 3.34 -1.08 10.39
C CYS A 100 1.86 -1.46 10.43
N ILE A 101 1.08 -0.96 9.48
CA ILE A 101 -0.37 -1.11 9.42
C ILE A 101 -0.76 -1.70 8.07
N ARG A 102 -1.54 -2.77 8.08
CA ARG A 102 -2.21 -3.24 6.88
C ARG A 102 -3.39 -2.36 6.57
N PHE A 103 -3.54 -1.94 5.32
CA PHE A 103 -4.73 -1.26 4.83
C PHE A 103 -5.99 -2.06 5.18
N GLU A 104 -5.93 -3.38 5.09
CA GLU A 104 -7.04 -4.27 5.40
C GLU A 104 -7.50 -4.16 6.85
N ASP A 105 -6.60 -3.87 7.79
CA ASP A 105 -6.96 -3.66 9.20
C ASP A 105 -7.69 -2.33 9.42
N LEU A 106 -7.38 -1.30 8.64
CA LEU A 106 -8.12 -0.03 8.65
C LEU A 106 -9.55 -0.17 8.09
N ILE A 107 -9.81 -1.21 7.28
CA ILE A 107 -11.13 -1.52 6.73
C ILE A 107 -11.89 -2.49 7.63
N ASN A 108 -11.27 -3.62 7.99
CA ASN A 108 -11.95 -4.75 8.63
C ASN A 108 -11.89 -4.67 10.17
N ASN A 109 -10.85 -4.04 10.73
CA ASN A 109 -10.57 -3.95 12.17
C ASN A 109 -10.38 -2.48 12.58
N ARG A 110 -11.17 -1.58 11.99
CA ARG A 110 -10.92 -0.13 11.99
C ARG A 110 -10.70 0.43 13.39
N ASP A 111 -11.66 0.25 14.28
CA ASP A 111 -11.63 0.87 15.61
C ASP A 111 -10.46 0.33 16.44
N ILE A 112 -10.17 -0.97 16.34
CA ILE A 112 -9.00 -1.59 16.97
C ILE A 112 -7.71 -0.96 16.45
N THR A 113 -7.61 -0.76 15.14
CA THR A 113 -6.43 -0.20 14.48
C THR A 113 -6.22 1.27 14.86
N LEU A 114 -7.30 2.07 14.87
CA LEU A 114 -7.25 3.47 15.28
C LEU A 114 -6.88 3.64 16.76
N ASN A 115 -7.37 2.75 17.64
CA ASN A 115 -6.94 2.75 19.04
C ASN A 115 -5.43 2.48 19.16
N LYS A 116 -4.91 1.48 18.45
CA LYS A 116 -3.46 1.22 18.44
C LYS A 116 -2.64 2.41 17.93
N MET A 117 -3.13 3.13 16.92
CA MET A 117 -2.48 4.36 16.46
C MET A 117 -2.46 5.41 17.57
N LEU A 118 -3.56 5.61 18.31
CA LEU A 118 -3.59 6.52 19.45
C LEU A 118 -2.61 6.09 20.56
N ASP A 119 -2.48 4.79 20.81
CA ASP A 119 -1.50 4.25 21.76
C ASP A 119 -0.05 4.59 21.34
N GLU A 120 0.27 4.50 20.04
CA GLU A 120 1.60 4.91 19.53
C GLU A 120 1.88 6.40 19.75
N VAL A 121 0.86 7.26 19.64
CA VAL A 121 0.98 8.67 19.99
C VAL A 121 1.30 8.85 21.47
N GLU A 122 0.61 8.14 22.34
CA GLU A 122 0.80 8.26 23.79
C GLU A 122 2.14 7.68 24.29
N LYS A 123 2.72 6.71 23.58
CA LYS A 123 4.07 6.20 23.84
C LYS A 123 5.15 7.29 23.73
N THR A 124 4.90 8.38 23.01
CA THR A 124 5.82 9.53 22.95
C THR A 124 5.84 10.35 24.24
N GLY A 125 4.95 10.05 25.19
CA GLY A 125 4.71 10.87 26.39
C GLY A 125 3.67 11.96 26.17
N TYR A 126 3.20 12.16 24.93
CA TYR A 126 2.09 13.07 24.65
C TYR A 126 0.79 12.55 25.27
N LYS A 127 0.12 13.39 26.05
CA LYS A 127 -1.20 13.08 26.60
C LYS A 127 -2.26 13.72 25.73
N ILE A 128 -3.05 12.90 25.06
CA ILE A 128 -4.14 13.39 24.22
C ILE A 128 -5.19 14.04 25.11
N PRO A 129 -5.55 15.33 24.90
CA PRO A 129 -6.34 16.11 25.86
C PRO A 129 -7.86 15.85 25.73
N THR A 130 -8.26 14.63 25.39
CA THR A 130 -9.68 14.23 25.32
C THR A 130 -9.83 12.73 25.56
N SER A 131 -11.05 12.27 25.82
CA SER A 131 -11.31 10.85 26.10
C SER A 131 -11.01 9.97 24.89
N ARG A 132 -10.60 8.73 25.13
CA ARG A 132 -10.31 7.76 24.05
C ARG A 132 -11.50 7.57 23.12
N GLU A 133 -12.71 7.50 23.69
CA GLU A 133 -13.96 7.39 22.95
C GLU A 133 -14.18 8.59 22.02
N LYS A 134 -13.90 9.81 22.49
CA LYS A 134 -14.05 11.02 21.67
C LYS A 134 -12.99 11.09 20.57
N CYS A 135 -11.74 10.72 20.85
CA CYS A 135 -10.71 10.58 19.82
C CYS A 135 -11.14 9.63 18.70
N LEU A 136 -11.61 8.44 19.08
CA LEU A 136 -12.04 7.42 18.13
C LEU A 136 -13.19 7.93 17.26
N SER A 137 -14.21 8.55 17.88
CA SER A 137 -15.33 9.16 17.15
C SER A 137 -14.86 10.19 16.12
N VAL A 138 -13.93 11.08 16.49
CA VAL A 138 -13.38 12.10 15.57
C VAL A 138 -12.60 11.44 14.42
N LEU A 139 -11.76 10.45 14.70
CA LEU A 139 -11.01 9.74 13.68
C LEU A 139 -11.91 8.98 12.71
N VAL A 140 -12.94 8.31 13.22
CA VAL A 140 -13.91 7.58 12.39
C VAL A 140 -14.70 8.54 11.49
N GLU A 141 -15.13 9.68 12.02
CA GLU A 141 -15.84 10.70 11.24
C GLU A 141 -14.96 11.32 10.14
N ALA A 142 -13.66 11.50 10.41
CA ALA A 142 -12.70 12.02 9.44
C ALA A 142 -12.43 11.07 8.26
N ILE A 143 -12.72 9.77 8.39
CA ILE A 143 -12.57 8.79 7.31
C ILE A 143 -13.72 8.99 6.31
N GLN A 144 -13.44 9.75 5.24
CA GLN A 144 -14.39 10.10 4.19
C GLN A 144 -13.90 9.65 2.79
N PRO A 145 -13.82 8.34 2.50
CA PRO A 145 -13.16 7.84 1.28
C PRO A 145 -13.77 8.39 -0.01
N LYS A 146 -15.10 8.59 -0.05
CA LYS A 146 -15.81 9.15 -1.22
C LYS A 146 -15.37 10.56 -1.62
N LYS A 147 -14.70 11.30 -0.74
CA LYS A 147 -14.13 12.62 -1.04
C LYS A 147 -12.74 12.53 -1.70
N SER A 148 -12.14 11.34 -1.75
CA SER A 148 -10.82 11.13 -2.38
C SER A 148 -10.97 10.90 -3.89
N HIS A 149 -10.20 11.64 -4.69
CA HIS A 149 -10.10 11.44 -6.14
C HIS A 149 -9.59 10.04 -6.53
N THR A 150 -8.93 9.33 -5.61
CA THR A 150 -8.37 7.98 -5.85
C THR A 150 -9.30 6.86 -5.36
N PHE A 151 -10.47 7.18 -4.80
CA PHE A 151 -11.36 6.18 -4.21
C PHE A 151 -12.18 5.43 -5.27
N ARG A 152 -11.96 4.11 -5.36
CA ARG A 152 -12.71 3.22 -6.26
C ARG A 152 -13.78 2.39 -5.54
N SER A 153 -13.39 1.49 -4.63
CA SER A 153 -14.33 0.53 -4.02
C SER A 153 -14.24 0.40 -2.50
N GLY A 154 -13.11 0.75 -1.88
CA GLY A 154 -12.88 0.57 -0.44
C GLY A 154 -12.88 -0.89 0.03
N LYS A 155 -12.89 -1.86 -0.90
CA LYS A 155 -12.93 -3.29 -0.58
C LYS A 155 -11.53 -3.90 -0.49
N THR A 156 -11.44 -5.00 0.25
CA THR A 156 -10.24 -5.83 0.39
C THR A 156 -10.49 -7.20 -0.24
N GLY A 157 -9.45 -7.87 -0.74
CA GLY A 157 -9.53 -9.17 -1.40
C GLY A 157 -10.16 -9.15 -2.80
N GLY A 158 -10.30 -7.97 -3.43
CA GLY A 158 -10.89 -7.82 -4.75
C GLY A 158 -10.04 -8.50 -5.84
N TRP A 159 -8.74 -8.68 -5.61
CA TRP A 159 -7.85 -9.40 -6.51
C TRP A 159 -8.34 -10.79 -6.91
N LYS A 160 -9.11 -11.47 -6.06
CA LYS A 160 -9.67 -12.81 -6.35
C LYS A 160 -10.60 -12.82 -7.56
N GLU A 161 -11.23 -11.70 -7.88
CA GLU A 161 -12.12 -11.55 -9.04
C GLU A 161 -11.36 -11.37 -10.36
N TYR A 162 -10.09 -10.94 -10.29
CA TYR A 162 -9.31 -10.52 -11.46
C TYR A 162 -8.07 -11.41 -11.74
N PHE A 163 -7.54 -12.08 -10.72
CA PHE A 163 -6.38 -12.96 -10.88
C PHE A 163 -6.81 -14.28 -11.51
N THR A 164 -6.26 -14.57 -12.69
CA THR A 164 -6.31 -15.90 -13.31
C THR A 164 -5.17 -16.76 -12.77
N GLU A 165 -5.20 -18.06 -13.07
CA GLU A 165 -4.07 -18.95 -12.73
C GLU A 165 -2.76 -18.52 -13.40
N GLU A 166 -2.83 -17.94 -14.61
CA GLU A 166 -1.69 -17.33 -15.28
C GLU A 166 -1.13 -16.15 -14.47
N HIS A 167 -1.98 -15.25 -13.97
CA HIS A 167 -1.56 -14.13 -13.14
C HIS A 167 -0.95 -14.59 -11.82
N LYS A 168 -1.52 -15.61 -11.17
CA LYS A 168 -0.95 -16.18 -9.95
C LYS A 168 0.43 -16.76 -10.20
N LYS A 169 0.60 -17.54 -11.27
CA LYS A 169 1.91 -18.09 -11.66
C LYS A 169 2.92 -16.97 -11.90
N LEU A 170 2.57 -15.99 -12.74
CA LEU A 170 3.44 -14.86 -13.04
C LEU A 170 3.81 -14.06 -11.78
N PHE A 171 2.82 -13.81 -10.92
CA PHE A 171 3.05 -13.10 -9.67
C PHE A 171 4.03 -13.87 -8.77
N LYS A 172 3.89 -15.19 -8.62
CA LYS A 172 4.82 -16.02 -7.84
C LYS A 172 6.23 -15.98 -8.43
N ASP A 173 6.35 -16.07 -9.75
CA ASP A 173 7.63 -16.03 -10.46
C ASP A 173 8.35 -14.68 -10.26
N VAL A 174 7.62 -13.57 -10.29
CA VAL A 174 8.19 -12.21 -10.16
C VAL A 174 8.37 -11.78 -8.70
N ALA A 175 7.36 -11.98 -7.87
CA ALA A 175 7.31 -11.47 -6.49
C ALA A 175 8.05 -12.38 -5.50
N GLY A 176 8.25 -13.66 -5.81
CA GLY A 176 8.92 -14.61 -4.93
C GLY A 176 8.18 -14.74 -3.59
N ASP A 177 8.86 -14.40 -2.50
CA ASP A 177 8.36 -14.52 -1.12
C ASP A 177 7.64 -13.26 -0.61
N LEU A 178 7.32 -12.30 -1.49
CA LEU A 178 6.74 -11.00 -1.12
C LEU A 178 5.52 -11.12 -0.19
N LEU A 179 4.56 -11.98 -0.53
CA LEU A 179 3.33 -12.16 0.26
C LEU A 179 3.60 -12.84 1.61
N ILE A 180 4.66 -13.65 1.69
CA ILE A 180 5.08 -14.31 2.93
C ILE A 180 5.74 -13.29 3.85
N LYS A 181 6.64 -12.46 3.33
CA LYS A 181 7.29 -11.37 4.08
C LYS A 181 6.29 -10.36 4.62
N LEU A 182 5.29 -10.00 3.81
CA LEU A 182 4.19 -9.14 4.23
C LEU A 182 3.14 -9.86 5.09
N SER A 183 3.31 -11.18 5.30
CA SER A 183 2.45 -12.05 6.11
C SER A 183 0.99 -12.10 5.60
N TYR A 184 0.78 -11.92 4.29
CA TYR A 184 -0.50 -12.17 3.62
C TYR A 184 -0.70 -13.66 3.30
N GLU A 185 0.38 -14.42 3.11
CA GLU A 185 0.33 -15.85 2.82
C GLU A 185 1.38 -16.62 3.63
N LYS A 186 1.13 -17.91 3.89
CA LYS A 186 2.07 -18.76 4.66
C LYS A 186 3.19 -19.35 3.79
N ASN A 187 2.89 -19.61 2.52
CA ASN A 187 3.78 -20.21 1.53
C ASN A 187 3.22 -19.93 0.12
N ASN A 188 3.92 -20.34 -0.94
CA ASN A 188 3.50 -20.11 -2.33
C ASN A 188 2.38 -21.03 -2.86
N GLY A 189 1.69 -21.76 -1.98
CA GLY A 189 0.55 -22.64 -2.30
C GLY A 189 -0.81 -21.94 -2.40
N TRP A 190 -0.84 -20.60 -2.32
CA TRP A 190 -2.06 -19.77 -2.45
C TRP A 190 -2.58 -19.64 -3.89
#